data_AF-A0A0Q6B0X6-F1
#
_entry.id   AF-A0A0Q6B0X6-F1
#
_cell.length_a   1.000
_cell.length_b   1.000
_cell.length_c   1.000
_cell.angle_alpha   90.00
_cell.angle_beta   90.00
_cell.angle_gamma   90.00
#
_symmetry.space_group_name_H-M   'P 1'
#
loop_
_entity.id
_entity.type
_entity.pdbx_description
1 polymer ?
#
loop_
_entity_poly.entity_id
_entity_poly.type
_entity_poly.pdbx_seq_one_letter_code
_entity_poly.pdbx_strand_id
1 'polypeptide(L)'
;MRNRNYIIIGVLAFVAALVIGVLIILDGLSGMGNPNGSRAPDYPYFITTEPLTIRNLNLPKGTKLTYEESFFKEGQQDRIMSEKNLTTIELPKGKPIIWGGVPVYMFLKFFNPEMKGYTVSADFEKLPKNQRTKFSQIWQNCGGELAVLVNNTEDWSFNTKNIVDVSSCSVIYQRFFKEDEEQQRFLDTLLKELKDNGKNQTK
;
A
#
# COMPACT_ATOMS: atom_id res chain seq x y z
N MET A 1 32.02 -26.60 -52.76
CA MET A 1 32.65 -26.09 -51.52
C MET A 1 31.91 -24.90 -50.89
N ARG A 2 31.29 -23.98 -51.67
CA ARG A 2 30.63 -22.77 -51.16
C ARG A 2 29.42 -23.01 -50.23
N ASN A 3 28.57 -24.01 -50.51
CA ASN A 3 27.36 -24.29 -49.73
C ASN A 3 27.64 -24.89 -48.34
N ARG A 4 28.78 -25.57 -48.17
CA ARG A 4 29.17 -26.17 -46.88
C ARG A 4 29.57 -25.09 -45.87
N ASN A 5 30.14 -23.99 -46.34
CA ASN A 5 30.54 -22.86 -45.49
C ASN A 5 29.34 -22.08 -44.95
N TYR A 6 28.27 -21.90 -45.75
CA TYR A 6 27.05 -21.22 -45.29
C TYR A 6 26.30 -22.02 -44.22
N ILE A 7 26.28 -23.36 -44.32
CA ILE A 7 25.68 -24.22 -43.30
C ILE A 7 26.48 -24.13 -41.99
N ILE A 8 27.81 -24.16 -42.05
CA ILE A 8 28.67 -24.02 -40.87
C ILE A 8 28.49 -22.64 -40.22
N ILE A 9 28.43 -21.56 -41.00
CA ILE A 9 28.21 -20.20 -40.48
C ILE A 9 26.82 -20.08 -39.84
N GLY A 10 25.78 -20.64 -40.46
CA GLY A 10 24.43 -20.64 -39.91
C GLY A 10 24.31 -21.39 -38.58
N VAL A 11 24.94 -22.56 -38.48
CA VAL A 11 25.00 -23.35 -37.23
C VAL A 11 25.77 -22.59 -36.14
N LEU A 12 26.91 -21.97 -36.48
CA LEU A 12 27.67 -21.17 -35.52
C LEU A 12 26.89 -19.96 -35.02
N ALA A 13 26.18 -19.25 -35.91
CA ALA A 13 25.34 -18.12 -35.53
C ALA A 13 24.18 -18.54 -34.61
N PHE A 14 23.55 -19.69 -34.90
CA PHE A 14 22.47 -20.24 -34.07
C PHE A 14 22.96 -20.66 -32.68
N VAL A 15 24.12 -21.32 -32.60
CA VAL A 15 24.75 -21.70 -31.33
C VAL A 15 25.13 -20.45 -30.53
N ALA A 16 25.69 -19.42 -31.17
CA ALA A 16 26.02 -18.17 -30.51
C ALA A 16 24.77 -17.47 -29.94
N ALA A 17 23.67 -17.44 -30.70
CA ALA A 17 22.40 -16.87 -30.24
C ALA A 17 21.81 -17.65 -29.06
N LEU A 18 21.90 -18.99 -29.06
CA LEU A 18 21.48 -19.83 -27.94
C LEU A 18 22.34 -19.58 -26.68
N VAL A 19 23.66 -19.47 -26.83
CA VAL A 19 24.56 -19.18 -25.71
C VAL A 19 24.25 -17.81 -25.11
N ILE A 20 24.03 -16.78 -25.95
CA ILE A 20 23.61 -15.44 -25.49
C ILE A 20 22.26 -15.51 -24.78
N GLY A 21 21.29 -16.23 -25.32
CA GLY A 21 19.98 -16.42 -24.70
C GLY A 21 20.06 -17.10 -23.33
N VAL A 22 20.90 -18.14 -23.19
CA VAL A 22 21.13 -18.83 -21.91
C VAL A 22 21.81 -17.91 -20.90
N LEU A 23 22.79 -17.10 -21.32
CA LEU A 23 23.45 -16.15 -20.43
C LEU A 23 22.49 -15.08 -19.91
N ILE A 24 21.58 -14.55 -20.75
CA ILE A 24 20.54 -13.60 -20.33
C ILE A 24 19.58 -14.24 -19.31
N ILE A 25 19.20 -15.51 -19.52
CA ILE A 25 18.34 -16.24 -18.58
C ILE A 25 19.06 -16.49 -17.25
N LEU A 26 20.34 -16.85 -17.28
CA LEU A 26 21.12 -17.10 -16.06
C LEU A 26 21.37 -15.83 -15.24
N ASP A 27 21.64 -14.69 -15.89
CA ASP A 27 21.74 -13.39 -15.20
C ASP A 27 20.41 -13.01 -14.54
N GLY A 28 19.28 -13.23 -15.22
CA GLY A 28 17.94 -12.99 -14.66
C GLY A 28 17.60 -13.88 -13.45
N LEU A 29 18.22 -15.07 -13.35
CA LEU A 29 18.02 -16.00 -12.24
C LEU A 29 19.03 -15.81 -11.10
N SER A 30 20.14 -15.09 -11.31
CA SER A 30 21.23 -14.92 -10.34
C SER A 30 20.82 -14.19 -9.05
N GLY A 31 19.66 -13.51 -9.05
CA GLY A 31 19.08 -12.88 -7.86
C GLY A 31 18.10 -13.75 -7.07
N MET A 32 17.72 -14.93 -7.59
CA MET A 32 16.79 -15.84 -6.90
C MET A 32 17.54 -16.68 -5.86
N GLY A 33 17.38 -16.31 -4.58
CA GLY A 33 17.85 -17.13 -3.45
C GLY A 33 18.83 -16.47 -2.49
N ASN A 34 19.02 -15.14 -2.52
CA ASN A 34 19.80 -14.46 -1.49
C ASN A 34 19.06 -14.53 -0.13
N PRO A 35 19.62 -15.20 0.90
CA PRO A 35 19.01 -15.30 2.22
C PRO A 35 18.99 -13.97 2.99
N ASN A 36 19.74 -12.96 2.53
CA ASN A 36 19.72 -11.59 3.09
C ASN A 36 18.62 -10.70 2.49
N GLY A 37 17.71 -11.28 1.71
CA GLY A 37 16.69 -10.55 0.95
C GLY A 37 17.23 -10.03 -0.38
N SER A 38 16.35 -9.95 -1.38
CA SER A 38 16.62 -9.14 -2.57
C SER A 38 16.77 -7.67 -2.15
N ARG A 39 17.49 -6.87 -2.94
CA ARG A 39 17.43 -5.41 -2.83
C ARG A 39 15.94 -5.02 -2.87
N ALA A 40 15.48 -4.20 -1.93
CA ALA A 40 14.10 -3.73 -1.93
C ALA A 40 13.77 -3.17 -3.32
N PRO A 41 12.67 -3.61 -3.96
CA PRO A 41 12.35 -3.17 -5.32
C PRO A 41 12.24 -1.65 -5.36
N ASP A 42 12.79 -1.03 -6.42
CA ASP A 42 12.66 0.40 -6.64
C ASP A 42 11.29 0.72 -7.24
N TYR A 43 10.24 0.55 -6.43
CA TYR A 43 8.86 0.71 -6.87
C TYR A 43 8.64 2.10 -7.49
N PRO A 44 7.89 2.18 -8.61
CA PRO A 44 7.60 3.45 -9.23
C PRO A 44 6.77 4.33 -8.30
N TYR A 45 7.11 5.62 -8.22
CA TYR A 45 6.38 6.59 -7.41
C TYR A 45 6.27 7.96 -8.06
N PHE A 46 5.25 8.73 -7.69
CA PHE A 46 5.04 10.10 -8.14
C PHE A 46 4.91 11.04 -6.95
N ILE A 47 5.57 12.21 -7.00
CA ILE A 47 5.41 13.27 -6.01
C ILE A 47 4.44 14.31 -6.56
N THR A 48 3.35 14.56 -5.84
CA THR A 48 2.32 15.51 -6.30
C THR A 48 2.88 16.93 -6.39
N THR A 49 2.70 17.56 -7.55
CA THR A 49 3.17 18.93 -7.82
C THR A 49 2.15 20.00 -7.44
N GLU A 50 0.88 19.60 -7.30
CA GLU A 50 -0.27 20.39 -6.89
C GLU A 50 -1.23 19.54 -6.03
N PRO A 51 -2.16 20.14 -5.27
CA PRO A 51 -3.20 19.37 -4.58
C PRO A 51 -4.08 18.61 -5.58
N LEU A 52 -4.43 17.37 -5.27
CA LEU A 52 -5.33 16.56 -6.10
C LEU A 52 -6.14 15.55 -5.28
N THR A 53 -7.21 15.04 -5.88
CA THR A 53 -8.05 14.00 -5.28
C THR A 53 -7.68 12.63 -5.82
N ILE A 54 -7.33 11.70 -4.94
CA ILE A 54 -7.00 10.29 -5.26
C ILE A 54 -7.67 9.41 -4.23
N ARG A 55 -8.27 8.29 -4.63
CA ARG A 55 -9.00 7.39 -3.72
C ARG A 55 -10.02 8.11 -2.82
N ASN A 56 -10.66 9.15 -3.34
CA ASN A 56 -11.60 10.03 -2.62
C ASN A 56 -10.96 10.79 -1.42
N LEU A 57 -9.64 10.99 -1.42
CA LEU A 57 -8.90 11.78 -0.46
C LEU A 57 -8.37 13.05 -1.13
N ASN A 58 -8.55 14.21 -0.49
CA ASN A 58 -7.93 15.46 -0.95
C ASN A 58 -6.48 15.53 -0.45
N LEU A 59 -5.55 15.25 -1.35
CA LEU A 59 -4.12 15.15 -1.05
C LEU A 59 -3.44 16.52 -1.22
N PRO A 60 -2.58 16.94 -0.27
CA PRO A 60 -1.77 18.14 -0.42
C PRO A 60 -0.65 17.95 -1.45
N LYS A 61 -0.14 19.06 -1.97
CA LYS A 61 1.12 19.09 -2.73
C LYS A 61 2.27 18.48 -1.92
N GLY A 62 3.09 17.66 -2.58
CA GLY A 62 4.24 16.96 -2.01
C GLY A 62 3.90 15.57 -1.45
N THR A 63 2.70 15.06 -1.72
CA THR A 63 2.32 13.69 -1.36
C THR A 63 3.06 12.70 -2.25
N LYS A 64 3.55 11.60 -1.69
CA LYS A 64 4.18 10.51 -2.43
C LYS A 64 3.14 9.43 -2.71
N LEU A 65 2.93 9.14 -3.99
CA LEU A 65 2.08 8.06 -4.48
C LEU A 65 2.99 6.93 -4.96
N THR A 66 2.99 5.80 -4.28
CA THR A 66 3.77 4.61 -4.68
C THR A 66 2.84 3.60 -5.37
N TYR A 67 3.33 2.97 -6.43
CA TYR A 67 2.56 2.03 -7.25
C TYR A 67 3.13 0.61 -7.18
N GLU A 68 2.36 -0.37 -7.63
CA GLU A 68 2.78 -1.76 -7.81
C GLU A 68 3.98 -1.85 -8.76
N GLU A 69 4.77 -2.92 -8.59
CA GLU A 69 5.92 -3.21 -9.42
C GLU A 69 5.53 -3.28 -10.90
N SER A 70 6.41 -2.77 -11.76
CA SER A 70 6.21 -2.78 -13.20
C SER A 70 7.54 -3.03 -13.89
N PHE A 71 7.57 -3.98 -14.83
CA PHE A 71 8.78 -4.37 -15.58
C PHE A 71 9.53 -3.21 -16.27
N PHE A 72 8.85 -2.08 -16.52
CA PHE A 72 9.42 -0.96 -17.28
C PHE A 72 9.42 0.35 -16.50
N LYS A 73 9.03 0.34 -15.21
CA LYS A 73 8.93 1.57 -14.42
C LYS A 73 9.47 1.34 -13.03
N GLU A 74 10.47 2.14 -12.70
CA GLU A 74 11.16 2.14 -11.41
C GLU A 74 11.40 3.60 -11.00
N GLY A 75 11.49 3.83 -9.69
CA GLY A 75 11.84 5.13 -9.13
C GLY A 75 10.82 6.25 -9.39
N GLN A 76 11.27 7.50 -9.37
CA GLN A 76 10.39 8.65 -9.54
C GLN A 76 9.89 8.76 -10.98
N GLN A 77 8.58 8.95 -11.14
CA GLN A 77 7.92 9.14 -12.41
C GLN A 77 7.63 10.63 -12.67
N ASP A 78 7.65 11.03 -13.94
CA ASP A 78 7.33 12.41 -14.36
C ASP A 78 5.83 12.71 -14.34
N ARG A 79 4.99 11.67 -14.37
CA ARG A 79 3.53 11.79 -14.45
C ARG A 79 2.87 10.80 -13.51
N ILE A 80 1.69 11.19 -13.03
CA ILE A 80 0.84 10.31 -12.23
C ILE A 80 0.52 9.03 -13.01
N MET A 81 0.57 7.89 -12.32
CA MET A 81 0.20 6.59 -12.87
C MET A 81 -1.24 6.21 -12.51
N SER A 82 -1.74 5.12 -13.08
CA SER A 82 -3.10 4.65 -12.83
C SER A 82 -3.33 4.38 -11.34
N GLU A 83 -4.43 4.93 -10.79
CA GLU A 83 -4.84 4.67 -9.41
C GLU A 83 -5.02 3.19 -9.14
N LYS A 84 -5.44 2.37 -10.12
CA LYS A 84 -5.62 0.91 -9.96
C LYS A 84 -4.39 0.22 -9.37
N ASN A 85 -3.20 0.71 -9.70
CA ASN A 85 -1.92 0.15 -9.27
C ASN A 85 -1.37 0.89 -8.04
N LEU A 86 -2.09 1.83 -7.45
CA LEU A 86 -1.65 2.58 -6.27
C LEU A 86 -1.61 1.65 -5.05
N THR A 87 -0.46 1.62 -4.38
CA THR A 87 -0.26 0.83 -3.17
C THR A 87 -0.14 1.71 -1.93
N THR A 88 0.50 2.87 -2.05
CA THR A 88 0.78 3.73 -0.89
C THR A 88 0.50 5.19 -1.20
N ILE A 89 -0.10 5.88 -0.23
CA ILE A 89 -0.18 7.34 -0.16
C ILE A 89 0.56 7.78 1.09
N GLU A 90 1.68 8.47 0.94
CA GLU A 90 2.47 9.01 2.06
C GLU A 90 2.44 10.54 2.01
N LEU A 91 1.90 11.15 3.06
CA LEU A 91 1.67 12.59 3.14
C LEU A 91 2.95 13.33 3.54
N PRO A 92 3.17 14.55 3.03
CA PRO A 92 4.35 15.32 3.35
C PRO A 92 4.36 15.72 4.82
N LYS A 93 5.56 15.78 5.40
CA LYS A 93 5.76 16.16 6.80
C LYS A 93 5.02 17.46 7.14
N GLY A 94 4.24 17.42 8.22
CA GLY A 94 3.49 18.58 8.72
C GLY A 94 2.18 18.88 8.00
N LYS A 95 1.77 18.07 7.00
CA LYS A 95 0.50 18.24 6.28
C LYS A 95 -0.35 16.96 6.34
N PRO A 96 -0.82 16.55 7.53
CA PRO A 96 -1.68 15.38 7.66
C PRO A 96 -3.05 15.62 7.02
N ILE A 97 -3.77 14.54 6.74
CA ILE A 97 -5.20 14.57 6.44
C ILE A 97 -5.95 14.24 7.73
N ILE A 98 -7.12 14.83 7.95
CA ILE A 98 -7.98 14.46 9.08
C ILE A 98 -8.91 13.32 8.64
N TRP A 99 -8.67 12.12 9.15
CA TRP A 99 -9.45 10.92 8.85
C TRP A 99 -10.17 10.47 10.12
N GLY A 100 -11.51 10.53 10.12
CA GLY A 100 -12.30 10.23 11.30
C GLY A 100 -12.01 11.13 12.51
N GLY A 101 -11.57 12.37 12.26
CA GLY A 101 -11.15 13.30 13.31
C GLY A 101 -9.72 13.09 13.82
N VAL A 102 -8.97 12.15 13.24
CA VAL A 102 -7.59 11.85 13.62
C VAL A 102 -6.65 12.31 12.50
N PRO A 103 -5.57 13.06 12.79
CA PRO A 103 -4.52 13.33 11.82
C PRO A 103 -3.86 12.03 11.38
N VAL A 104 -3.80 11.78 10.08
CA VAL A 104 -3.13 10.62 9.48
C VAL A 104 -2.08 11.08 8.49
N TYR A 105 -1.05 10.26 8.31
CA TYR A 105 0.09 10.58 7.44
C TYR A 105 0.33 9.54 6.35
N MET A 106 -0.28 8.35 6.43
CA MET A 106 -0.06 7.29 5.45
C MET A 106 -1.29 6.40 5.27
N PHE A 107 -1.50 5.97 4.04
CA PHE A 107 -2.43 4.90 3.66
C PHE A 107 -1.69 3.84 2.86
N LEU A 108 -1.94 2.57 3.14
CA LEU A 108 -1.28 1.42 2.54
C LEU A 108 -2.30 0.37 2.13
N LYS A 109 -2.40 0.05 0.85
CA LYS A 109 -3.19 -1.06 0.31
C LYS A 109 -2.73 -2.37 0.95
N PHE A 110 -3.67 -3.28 1.25
CA PHE A 110 -3.30 -4.60 1.72
C PHE A 110 -2.47 -5.37 0.68
N PHE A 111 -1.44 -6.07 1.16
CA PHE A 111 -0.60 -6.90 0.32
C PHE A 111 -1.34 -8.15 -0.20
N ASN A 112 -2.23 -8.73 0.62
CA ASN A 112 -3.05 -9.86 0.19
C ASN A 112 -4.16 -9.36 -0.76
N PRO A 113 -4.16 -9.75 -2.05
CA PRO A 113 -5.14 -9.29 -3.03
C PRO A 113 -6.56 -9.80 -2.76
N GLU A 114 -6.73 -10.85 -1.95
CA GLU A 114 -8.04 -11.36 -1.54
C GLU A 114 -8.72 -10.44 -0.51
N MET A 115 -7.93 -9.68 0.25
CA MET A 115 -8.44 -8.75 1.24
C MET A 115 -8.74 -7.39 0.61
N LYS A 116 -10.00 -6.96 0.72
CA LYS A 116 -10.44 -5.66 0.23
C LYS A 116 -10.32 -4.61 1.32
N GLY A 117 -9.21 -3.87 1.33
CA GLY A 117 -8.97 -2.87 2.36
C GLY A 117 -7.61 -2.20 2.28
N TYR A 118 -7.33 -1.42 3.31
CA TYR A 118 -6.09 -0.67 3.47
C TYR A 118 -5.79 -0.45 4.95
N THR A 119 -4.52 -0.23 5.26
CA THR A 119 -4.05 0.28 6.55
C THR A 119 -3.96 1.79 6.49
N VAL A 120 -4.38 2.46 7.56
CA VAL A 120 -4.20 3.89 7.77
C VAL A 120 -3.33 4.12 9.02
N SER A 121 -2.38 5.06 8.93
CA SER A 121 -1.44 5.37 10.01
C SER A 121 -1.69 6.77 10.58
N ALA A 122 -1.96 6.82 11.88
CA ALA A 122 -2.25 8.04 12.62
C ALA A 122 -0.99 8.74 13.15
N ASP A 123 -1.04 10.07 13.15
CA ASP A 123 -0.09 10.96 13.83
C ASP A 123 -0.77 11.52 15.09
N PHE A 124 -0.82 10.72 16.15
CA PHE A 124 -1.48 11.09 17.40
C PHE A 124 -0.77 12.22 18.16
N GLU A 125 0.50 12.51 17.86
CA GLU A 125 1.21 13.66 18.41
C GLU A 125 0.56 14.96 17.94
N LYS A 126 -0.01 14.97 16.74
CA LYS A 126 -0.75 16.10 16.17
C LYS A 126 -2.22 16.14 16.57
N LEU A 127 -2.72 15.21 17.39
CA LEU A 127 -4.11 15.19 17.86
C LEU A 127 -4.26 15.89 19.23
N PRO A 128 -4.85 17.10 19.31
CA PRO A 128 -5.08 17.79 20.56
C PRO A 128 -5.97 16.98 21.50
N LYS A 129 -5.68 17.00 22.81
CA LYS A 129 -6.42 16.22 23.82
C LYS A 129 -7.92 16.53 23.83
N ASN A 130 -8.31 17.79 23.60
CA ASN A 130 -9.70 18.23 23.56
C ASN A 130 -10.45 17.81 22.27
N GLN A 131 -9.75 17.31 21.26
CA GLN A 131 -10.35 16.79 20.03
C GLN A 131 -10.41 15.25 20.02
N ARG A 132 -9.95 14.59 21.08
CA ARG A 132 -9.98 13.13 21.18
C ARG A 132 -11.40 12.64 21.39
N THR A 133 -11.86 11.81 20.46
CA THR A 133 -13.09 11.02 20.57
C THR A 133 -12.78 9.66 21.18
N LYS A 134 -13.82 8.94 21.64
CA LYS A 134 -13.66 7.57 22.15
C LYS A 134 -13.02 6.64 21.11
N PHE A 135 -13.41 6.80 19.84
CA PHE A 135 -12.75 6.12 18.71
C PHE A 135 -11.24 6.38 18.68
N SER A 136 -10.82 7.65 18.69
CA SER A 136 -9.39 8.00 18.63
C SER A 136 -8.59 7.51 19.85
N GLN A 137 -9.22 7.44 21.02
CA GLN A 137 -8.58 6.93 22.24
C GLN A 137 -8.33 5.43 22.16
N ILE A 138 -9.29 4.65 21.66
CA ILE A 138 -9.12 3.20 21.49
C ILE A 138 -8.08 2.92 20.41
N TRP A 139 -8.15 3.62 19.27
CA TRP A 139 -7.15 3.47 18.21
C TRP A 139 -5.73 3.85 18.68
N GLN A 140 -5.59 4.89 19.51
CA GLN A 140 -4.29 5.26 20.06
C GLN A 140 -3.63 4.14 20.88
N ASN A 141 -4.40 3.28 21.55
CA ASN A 141 -3.86 2.16 22.31
C ASN A 141 -3.18 1.11 21.41
N CYS A 142 -3.44 1.13 20.11
CA CYS A 142 -2.78 0.25 19.14
C CYS A 142 -1.45 0.81 18.61
N GLY A 143 -1.10 2.05 18.93
CA GLY A 143 0.16 2.65 18.48
C GLY A 143 0.14 3.25 17.07
N GLY A 144 -1.03 3.46 16.46
CA GLY A 144 -1.17 4.32 15.27
C GLY A 144 -1.69 3.65 14.01
N GLU A 145 -1.50 2.35 13.85
CA GLU A 145 -1.93 1.63 12.65
C GLU A 145 -3.32 0.98 12.81
N LEU A 146 -4.16 1.18 11.81
CA LEU A 146 -5.49 0.59 11.73
C LEU A 146 -5.72 -0.03 10.35
N ALA A 147 -5.96 -1.33 10.29
CA ALA A 147 -6.31 -2.03 9.06
C ALA A 147 -7.83 -2.09 8.90
N VAL A 148 -8.33 -1.56 7.79
CA VAL A 148 -9.75 -1.33 7.55
C VAL A 148 -10.19 -2.13 6.32
N LEU A 149 -11.21 -2.98 6.49
CA LEU A 149 -11.87 -3.68 5.39
C LEU A 149 -12.97 -2.78 4.81
N VAL A 150 -13.13 -2.81 3.48
CA VAL A 150 -14.06 -1.94 2.76
C VAL A 150 -14.82 -2.67 1.65
N ASN A 151 -15.99 -2.14 1.28
CA ASN A 151 -16.77 -2.63 0.14
C ASN A 151 -16.19 -2.16 -1.20
N ASN A 152 -15.83 -0.87 -1.28
CA ASN A 152 -15.22 -0.23 -2.44
C ASN A 152 -13.76 0.12 -2.14
N THR A 153 -12.84 -0.56 -2.82
CA THR A 153 -11.40 -0.34 -2.68
C THR A 153 -10.93 0.98 -3.26
N GLU A 154 -11.73 1.65 -4.09
CA GLU A 154 -11.43 2.97 -4.67
C GLU A 154 -11.75 4.14 -3.74
N ASP A 155 -12.31 3.90 -2.55
CA ASP A 155 -12.65 4.93 -1.57
C ASP A 155 -11.91 4.68 -0.25
N TRP A 156 -10.83 5.44 -0.02
CA TRP A 156 -10.01 5.39 1.19
C TRP A 156 -10.38 6.51 2.19
N SER A 157 -11.41 7.29 1.88
CA SER A 157 -11.93 8.31 2.79
C SER A 157 -12.53 7.69 4.05
N PHE A 158 -12.79 8.52 5.06
CA PHE A 158 -13.52 8.10 6.26
C PHE A 158 -15.03 7.99 5.97
N ASN A 159 -15.40 7.10 5.05
CA ASN A 159 -16.78 6.82 4.70
C ASN A 159 -17.26 5.58 5.46
N THR A 160 -17.97 5.78 6.56
CA THR A 160 -18.45 4.66 7.40
C THR A 160 -19.46 3.75 6.70
N LYS A 161 -20.06 4.15 5.57
CA LYS A 161 -20.87 3.27 4.73
C LYS A 161 -20.01 2.33 3.88
N ASN A 162 -18.79 2.75 3.54
CA ASN A 162 -17.84 1.94 2.78
C ASN A 162 -17.06 0.97 3.68
N ILE A 163 -16.77 1.37 4.92
CA ILE A 163 -16.05 0.54 5.89
C ILE A 163 -16.90 -0.67 6.27
N VAL A 164 -16.34 -1.87 6.22
CA VAL A 164 -17.01 -3.13 6.58
C VAL A 164 -16.63 -3.54 8.00
N ASP A 165 -15.33 -3.58 8.29
CA ASP A 165 -14.77 -4.03 9.56
C ASP A 165 -13.39 -3.40 9.79
N VAL A 166 -12.85 -3.56 11.00
CA VAL A 166 -11.45 -3.32 11.34
C VAL A 166 -10.76 -4.69 11.42
N SER A 167 -9.93 -5.03 10.43
CA SER A 167 -9.25 -6.33 10.38
C SER A 167 -8.11 -6.44 11.39
N SER A 168 -7.46 -5.33 11.71
CA SER A 168 -6.45 -5.29 12.76
C SER A 168 -6.24 -3.89 13.31
N CYS A 169 -5.66 -3.84 14.49
CA CYS A 169 -5.17 -2.64 15.15
C CYS A 169 -3.75 -2.95 15.61
N SER A 170 -2.76 -2.50 14.83
CA SER A 170 -1.36 -2.95 14.92
C SER A 170 -1.19 -4.46 14.75
N VAL A 171 0.00 -4.97 15.08
CA VAL A 171 0.32 -6.40 15.11
C VAL A 171 -0.29 -7.13 16.31
N ILE A 172 -0.87 -6.37 17.26
CA ILE A 172 -1.35 -6.87 18.55
C ILE A 172 -2.77 -7.42 18.44
N TYR A 173 -3.69 -6.70 17.80
CA TYR A 173 -5.08 -7.08 17.70
C TYR A 173 -5.43 -7.44 16.26
N GLN A 174 -5.74 -8.70 15.97
CA GLN A 174 -5.98 -9.16 14.60
C GLN A 174 -7.21 -10.07 14.51
N ARG A 175 -8.09 -9.82 13.53
CA ARG A 175 -9.23 -10.69 13.20
C ARG A 175 -8.82 -12.11 12.79
N PHE A 176 -7.54 -12.31 12.46
CA PHE A 176 -6.97 -13.62 12.18
C PHE A 176 -7.11 -14.59 13.37
N PHE A 177 -6.95 -14.12 14.61
CA PHE A 177 -7.06 -14.92 15.84
C PHE A 177 -8.50 -14.99 16.33
N LYS A 178 -9.33 -15.81 15.67
CA LYS A 178 -10.78 -15.87 15.90
C LYS A 178 -11.15 -16.43 17.28
N GLU A 179 -10.29 -17.26 17.83
CA GLU A 179 -10.48 -17.94 19.11
C GLU A 179 -10.11 -17.06 20.31
N ASP A 180 -9.40 -15.95 20.07
CA ASP A 180 -9.09 -14.96 21.11
C ASP A 180 -10.27 -13.99 21.28
N GLU A 181 -11.17 -14.33 22.18
CA GLU A 181 -12.36 -13.53 22.44
C GLU A 181 -12.07 -12.10 22.91
N GLU A 182 -10.94 -11.88 23.61
CA GLU A 182 -10.57 -10.54 24.07
C GLU A 182 -10.20 -9.65 22.89
N GLN A 183 -9.39 -10.17 21.97
CA GLN A 183 -9.06 -9.46 20.74
C GLN A 183 -10.30 -9.20 19.88
N GLN A 184 -11.20 -10.17 19.74
CA GLN A 184 -12.45 -9.97 18.98
C GLN A 184 -13.33 -8.88 19.61
N ARG A 185 -13.53 -8.92 20.93
CA ARG A 185 -14.30 -7.88 21.65
C ARG A 185 -13.67 -6.50 21.54
N PHE A 186 -12.34 -6.42 21.58
CA PHE A 186 -11.62 -5.15 21.38
C PHE A 186 -11.89 -4.57 19.99
N LEU A 187 -11.72 -5.39 18.94
CA LEU A 187 -11.93 -4.95 17.55
C LEU A 187 -13.40 -4.62 17.27
N ASP A 188 -14.35 -5.35 17.85
CA ASP A 188 -15.78 -5.03 17.78
C ASP A 188 -16.10 -3.68 18.41
N THR A 189 -15.51 -3.42 19.58
CA THR A 189 -15.66 -2.12 20.28
C THR A 189 -15.07 -0.99 19.44
N LEU A 190 -13.87 -1.19 18.89
CA LEU A 190 -13.21 -0.22 18.03
C LEU A 190 -14.04 0.08 16.77
N LEU A 191 -14.55 -0.95 16.09
CA LEU A 191 -15.43 -0.79 14.94
C LEU A 191 -16.70 -0.02 15.31
N LYS A 192 -17.34 -0.37 16.42
CA LYS A 192 -18.55 0.32 16.90
C LYS A 192 -18.28 1.81 17.11
N GLU A 193 -17.22 2.16 17.83
CA GLU A 193 -16.87 3.56 18.11
C GLU A 193 -16.47 4.30 16.82
N LEU A 194 -15.81 3.63 15.86
CA LEU A 194 -15.56 4.18 14.53
C LEU A 194 -16.87 4.55 13.81
N LYS A 195 -17.86 3.64 13.80
CA LYS A 195 -19.15 3.88 13.17
C LYS A 195 -19.91 5.01 13.83
N ASP A 196 -19.94 5.04 15.16
CA ASP A 196 -20.63 6.07 15.93
C ASP A 196 -19.96 7.44 15.74
N ASN A 197 -18.62 7.48 15.67
CA ASN A 197 -17.87 8.69 15.35
C ASN A 197 -18.24 9.27 13.97
N GLY A 198 -18.37 8.43 12.94
CA GLY A 198 -18.79 8.89 11.62
C GLY A 198 -20.20 9.49 11.58
N LYS A 199 -21.15 8.94 12.35
CA LYS A 199 -22.50 9.53 12.47
C LYS A 199 -22.46 10.93 13.10
N ASN A 200 -21.58 11.12 14.08
CA ASN A 200 -21.46 12.40 14.79
C ASN A 200 -20.79 13.48 13.94
N GLN A 201 -19.96 13.11 12.97
CA GLN A 201 -19.33 14.07 12.04
C GLN A 201 -20.25 14.53 10.91
N THR A 202 -21.37 13.83 10.68
CA THR A 202 -22.37 14.18 9.67
C THR A 202 -23.56 14.97 10.21
N LYS A 203 -23.58 15.26 11.52
CA LYS A 203 -24.57 16.10 12.19
C LYS A 203 -24.06 17.53 12.30
#